data_AF-A0A1I0QP81-F1
#
_entry.id   AF-A0A1I0QP81-F1
#
_cell.length_a   1.000
_cell.length_b   1.000
_cell.length_c   1.000
_cell.angle_alpha   90.00
_cell.angle_beta   90.00
_cell.angle_gamma   90.00
#
_symmetry.space_group_name_H-M   'P 1'
#
loop_
_entity.id
_entity.type
_entity.pdbx_description
1 polymer ?
#
loop_
_entity_poly.entity_id
_entity_poly.type
_entity_poly.pdbx_seq_one_letter_code
_entity_poly.pdbx_strand_id
1 'polypeptide(L)'
;MTSKEQKISNKDQVTTPIQDGIIKDLSLLAFRTMVTLNGGAFLVLLTYLGNVDISHAPFELSVPKVKSALFFFLAGISATLIGIAVAYTSAQATNSGRSVFRYNFVIFISVMTGPAIFSAIFFVRGVFLAITAIQVP
;
A
#
# COMPACT_ATOMS: atom_id res chain seq x y z
N MET A 1 -33.72 29.79 27.08
CA MET A 1 -33.02 28.48 27.07
C MET A 1 -32.55 28.13 25.64
N THR A 2 -31.88 29.05 24.94
CA THR A 2 -31.70 28.95 23.47
C THR A 2 -30.32 29.41 22.96
N SER A 3 -29.31 29.50 23.84
CA SER A 3 -27.99 30.05 23.47
C SER A 3 -26.84 29.03 23.53
N LYS A 4 -27.08 27.82 24.07
CA LYS A 4 -26.03 26.79 24.23
C LYS A 4 -26.04 25.70 23.15
N GLU A 5 -27.17 25.42 22.49
CA GLU A 5 -27.21 24.39 21.43
C GLU A 5 -26.60 24.86 20.10
N GLN A 6 -26.58 26.16 19.83
CA GLN A 6 -26.03 26.69 18.58
C GLN A 6 -24.49 26.80 18.57
N LYS A 7 -23.84 26.67 19.74
CA LYS A 7 -22.39 26.81 19.89
C LYS A 7 -21.63 25.49 19.72
N ILE A 8 -22.33 24.35 19.70
CA ILE A 8 -21.73 23.02 19.48
C ILE A 8 -21.78 22.65 17.98
N SER A 9 -22.80 23.12 17.25
CA SER A 9 -22.93 22.92 15.80
C SER A 9 -21.87 23.66 14.95
N ASN A 10 -21.20 24.68 15.50
CA ASN A 10 -20.24 25.50 14.76
C ASN A 10 -18.80 24.96 14.80
N LYS A 11 -18.48 24.00 15.68
CA LYS A 11 -17.09 23.53 15.84
C LYS A 11 -16.70 22.37 14.90
N ASP A 12 -17.68 21.72 14.28
CA ASP A 12 -17.48 20.54 13.44
C ASP A 12 -17.52 20.83 11.93
N GLN A 13 -17.74 22.08 11.51
CA GLN A 13 -17.90 22.45 10.09
C GLN A 13 -16.75 23.27 9.49
N VAL A 14 -15.63 23.43 10.20
CA VAL A 14 -14.47 24.20 9.69
C VAL A 14 -13.25 23.30 9.46
N THR A 15 -13.44 22.08 8.98
CA THR A 15 -12.44 21.46 8.10
C THR A 15 -12.74 21.92 6.70
N THR A 16 -12.02 22.96 6.27
CA THR A 16 -12.19 23.59 4.96
C THR A 16 -12.18 22.54 3.85
N PRO A 17 -13.00 22.66 2.79
CA PRO A 17 -13.00 21.73 1.65
C PRO A 17 -11.62 21.58 0.98
N ILE A 18 -10.72 22.54 1.23
CA ILE A 18 -9.32 22.52 0.81
C ILE A 18 -8.52 21.42 1.53
N GLN A 19 -8.74 21.19 2.83
CA GLN A 19 -8.02 20.14 3.58
C GLN A 19 -8.41 18.74 3.12
N ASP A 20 -9.70 18.49 2.89
CA ASP A 20 -10.18 17.19 2.42
C ASP A 20 -9.65 16.86 1.02
N GLY A 21 -9.54 17.88 0.15
CA GLY A 21 -8.91 17.75 -1.16
C GLY A 21 -7.42 17.40 -1.06
N ILE A 22 -6.67 18.12 -0.22
CA ILE A 22 -5.23 17.88 -0.02
C ILE A 22 -4.96 16.48 0.55
N ILE A 23 -5.74 16.03 1.55
CA ILE A 23 -5.56 14.70 2.15
C ILE A 23 -5.87 13.60 1.13
N LYS A 24 -6.91 13.79 0.31
CA LYS A 24 -7.26 12.86 -0.77
C LYS A 24 -6.17 12.81 -1.84
N ASP A 25 -5.64 13.95 -2.26
CA ASP A 25 -4.59 14.01 -3.27
C ASP A 25 -3.27 13.42 -2.74
N LEU A 26 -2.92 13.69 -1.48
CA LEU A 26 -1.73 13.16 -0.84
C LEU A 26 -1.83 11.63 -0.64
N SER A 27 -2.99 11.13 -0.24
CA SER A 27 -3.22 9.68 -0.11
C SER A 27 -3.21 8.98 -1.46
N LEU A 28 -3.77 9.58 -2.51
CA LEU A 28 -3.77 9.05 -3.87
C LEU A 28 -2.36 9.09 -4.48
N LEU A 29 -1.58 10.13 -4.20
CA LEU A 29 -0.18 10.23 -4.56
C LEU A 29 0.65 9.16 -3.86
N ALA A 30 0.58 9.07 -2.53
CA ALA A 30 1.29 8.06 -1.74
C ALA A 30 0.93 6.63 -2.19
N PHE A 31 -0.35 6.41 -2.50
CA PHE A 31 -0.83 5.14 -3.02
C PHE A 31 -0.24 4.81 -4.40
N ARG A 32 -0.28 5.76 -5.34
CA ARG A 32 0.37 5.60 -6.66
C ARG A 32 1.85 5.33 -6.52
N THR A 33 2.54 6.08 -5.67
CA THR A 33 3.96 5.88 -5.37
C THR A 33 4.22 4.50 -4.80
N MET A 34 3.38 4.00 -3.90
CA MET A 34 3.50 2.65 -3.34
C MET A 34 3.33 1.57 -4.42
N VAL A 35 2.35 1.70 -5.31
CA VAL A 35 2.14 0.77 -6.43
C VAL A 35 3.31 0.82 -7.41
N THR A 36 3.76 2.03 -7.79
CA THR A 36 4.88 2.23 -8.71
C THR A 36 6.19 1.73 -8.13
N LEU A 37 6.46 1.91 -6.84
CA LEU A 37 7.66 1.38 -6.17
C LEU A 37 7.62 -0.15 -6.11
N ASN A 38 6.48 -0.74 -5.74
CA ASN A 38 6.30 -2.20 -5.73
C ASN A 38 6.49 -2.82 -7.12
N GLY A 39 5.85 -2.25 -8.14
CA GLY A 39 5.95 -2.72 -9.52
C GLY A 39 7.31 -2.44 -10.16
N GLY A 40 7.89 -1.27 -9.91
CA GLY A 40 9.19 -0.86 -10.44
C GLY A 40 10.33 -1.70 -9.89
N ALA A 41 10.36 -1.97 -8.58
CA ALA A 41 11.35 -2.84 -7.97
C ALA A 41 11.28 -4.26 -8.55
N PHE A 42 10.08 -4.78 -8.78
CA PHE A 42 9.87 -6.08 -9.41
C PHE A 42 10.41 -6.13 -10.85
N LEU A 43 10.12 -5.10 -11.66
CA LEU A 43 10.64 -5.00 -13.03
C LEU A 43 12.16 -4.90 -13.07
N VAL A 44 12.75 -4.04 -12.24
CA VAL A 44 14.22 -3.91 -12.15
C VAL A 44 14.86 -5.25 -11.82
N LEU A 45 14.26 -6.02 -10.91
CA LEU A 45 14.78 -7.32 -10.49
C LEU A 45 14.67 -8.39 -11.60
N LEU A 46 13.56 -8.40 -12.34
CA LEU A 46 13.42 -9.26 -13.52
C LEU A 46 14.36 -8.87 -14.65
N THR A 47 14.51 -7.58 -14.93
CA THR A 47 15.44 -7.07 -15.94
C THR A 47 16.87 -7.40 -15.56
N TYR A 48 17.24 -7.27 -14.30
CA TYR A 48 18.54 -7.68 -13.81
C TYR A 48 18.76 -9.19 -14.02
N LEU A 49 17.82 -10.03 -13.59
CA LEU A 49 17.91 -11.48 -13.81
C LEU A 49 18.00 -11.88 -15.29
N GLY A 50 17.28 -11.19 -16.16
CA GLY A 50 17.30 -11.44 -17.61
C GLY A 50 18.61 -11.03 -18.28
N ASN A 51 19.38 -10.12 -17.67
CA ASN A 51 20.66 -9.64 -18.20
C ASN A 51 21.89 -10.21 -17.47
N VAL A 52 21.72 -10.93 -16.37
CA VAL A 52 22.85 -11.60 -15.70
C VAL A 52 23.24 -12.82 -16.53
N ASP A 53 24.34 -12.69 -17.26
CA ASP A 53 25.07 -13.84 -17.79
C ASP A 53 25.84 -14.50 -16.65
N ILE A 54 25.32 -15.64 -16.19
CA ILE A 54 25.85 -16.41 -15.05
C ILE A 54 27.32 -16.81 -15.28
N SER A 55 27.76 -16.85 -16.53
CA SER A 55 29.11 -17.26 -16.95
C SER A 55 30.18 -16.18 -16.71
N HIS A 56 29.78 -14.91 -16.54
CA HIS A 56 30.70 -13.76 -16.43
C HIS A 56 30.41 -12.82 -15.25
N ALA A 57 29.48 -13.19 -14.36
CA ALA A 57 29.10 -12.36 -13.23
C ALA A 57 30.20 -12.33 -12.14
N PRO A 58 30.61 -11.15 -11.64
CA PRO A 58 31.59 -11.02 -10.55
C PRO A 58 31.01 -11.33 -9.15
N PHE A 59 29.81 -11.89 -9.08
CA PHE A 59 29.08 -12.21 -7.85
C PHE A 59 28.34 -13.55 -8.02
N GLU A 60 28.20 -14.31 -6.94
CA GLU A 60 27.33 -15.48 -6.93
C GLU A 60 25.89 -15.07 -6.64
N LEU A 61 24.98 -15.48 -7.53
CA LEU A 61 23.56 -15.18 -7.40
C LEU A 61 22.79 -16.41 -6.93
N SER A 62 22.25 -16.36 -5.72
CA SER A 62 21.44 -17.45 -5.19
C SER A 62 20.03 -17.44 -5.78
N VAL A 63 19.81 -18.23 -6.84
CA VAL A 63 18.51 -18.45 -7.49
C VAL A 63 17.35 -18.73 -6.50
N PRO A 64 17.49 -19.56 -5.44
CA PRO A 64 16.39 -19.78 -4.51
C PRO A 64 16.00 -18.53 -3.71
N LYS A 65 16.97 -17.69 -3.29
CA LYS A 65 16.69 -16.44 -2.56
C LYS A 65 15.98 -15.42 -3.47
N VAL A 66 16.40 -15.34 -4.73
CA VAL A 66 15.73 -14.51 -5.75
C VAL A 66 14.28 -14.96 -5.96
N LYS A 67 14.03 -16.26 -6.10
CA LYS A 67 12.67 -16.80 -6.24
C LYS A 67 11.81 -16.43 -5.02
N SER A 68 12.34 -16.58 -3.81
CA SER A 68 11.64 -16.14 -2.60
C SER A 68 11.34 -14.65 -2.62
N ALA A 69 12.32 -13.79 -2.99
CA ALA A 69 12.10 -12.35 -3.11
C ALA A 69 10.97 -12.01 -4.10
N LEU A 70 10.93 -12.66 -5.26
CA LEU A 70 9.85 -12.52 -6.25
C LEU A 70 8.48 -12.89 -5.68
N PHE A 71 8.38 -13.98 -4.90
CA PHE A 71 7.14 -14.35 -4.21
C PHE A 71 6.69 -13.30 -3.19
N PHE A 72 7.64 -12.72 -2.44
CA PHE A 72 7.34 -11.65 -1.48
C PHE A 72 6.84 -10.39 -2.20
N PHE A 73 7.45 -10.00 -3.32
CA PHE A 73 6.96 -8.88 -4.12
C PHE A 73 5.58 -9.14 -4.71
N LEU A 74 5.33 -10.35 -5.22
CA LEU A 74 4.02 -10.74 -5.74
C LEU A 74 2.94 -10.67 -4.66
N ALA A 75 3.21 -11.19 -3.47
CA ALA A 75 2.29 -11.11 -2.33
C ALA A 75 2.02 -9.67 -1.90
N GLY A 76 3.04 -8.80 -1.90
CA GLY A 76 2.89 -7.37 -1.63
C GLY A 76 1.99 -6.66 -2.66
N ILE A 77 2.18 -6.95 -3.94
CA ILE A 77 1.34 -6.42 -5.03
C ILE A 77 -0.11 -6.91 -4.88
N SER A 78 -0.32 -8.21 -4.62
CA SER A 78 -1.66 -8.77 -4.40
C SER A 78 -2.36 -8.13 -3.20
N ALA A 79 -1.66 -7.93 -2.08
CA ALA A 79 -2.21 -7.26 -0.91
C ALA A 79 -2.60 -5.81 -1.21
N THR A 80 -1.79 -5.11 -2.02
CA THR A 80 -2.10 -3.75 -2.48
C THR A 80 -3.37 -3.73 -3.33
N LEU A 81 -3.54 -4.68 -4.26
CA LEU A 81 -4.76 -4.81 -5.08
C LEU A 81 -6.01 -5.10 -4.24
N ILE A 82 -5.88 -5.98 -3.23
CA ILE A 82 -6.97 -6.25 -2.28
C ILE A 82 -7.33 -4.97 -1.51
N GLY A 83 -6.33 -4.22 -1.05
CA GLY A 83 -6.54 -2.93 -0.39
C GLY A 83 -7.32 -1.93 -1.27
N ILE A 84 -7.00 -1.86 -2.57
CA ILE A 84 -7.75 -1.03 -3.53
C ILE A 84 -9.20 -1.49 -3.64
N ALA A 85 -9.42 -2.80 -3.83
CA ALA A 85 -10.76 -3.34 -3.99
C ALA A 85 -11.63 -3.04 -2.75
N VAL A 86 -11.07 -3.18 -1.56
CA VAL A 86 -11.73 -2.84 -0.28
C VAL A 86 -12.00 -1.34 -0.16
N ALA A 87 -11.03 -0.49 -0.48
CA ALA A 87 -11.21 0.97 -0.44
C ALA A 87 -12.26 1.44 -1.46
N TYR A 88 -12.29 0.84 -2.64
CA TYR A 88 -13.25 1.14 -3.69
C TYR A 88 -14.67 0.71 -3.33
N THR A 89 -14.83 -0.53 -2.85
CA THR A 89 -16.14 -1.05 -2.43
C THR A 89 -16.71 -0.29 -1.23
N SER A 90 -15.89 0.10 -0.27
CA SER A 90 -16.31 0.95 0.85
C SER A 90 -16.69 2.37 0.42
N ALA A 91 -15.93 2.99 -0.50
CA ALA A 91 -16.29 4.30 -1.05
C ALA A 91 -17.61 4.26 -1.83
N GLN A 92 -17.88 3.19 -2.59
CA GLN A 92 -19.16 3.00 -3.26
C GLN A 92 -20.31 2.78 -2.27
N ALA A 93 -20.09 1.99 -1.21
CA ALA A 93 -21.10 1.73 -0.19
C ALA A 93 -21.52 3.02 0.53
N THR A 94 -20.57 3.90 0.85
CA THR A 94 -20.84 5.22 1.46
C THR A 94 -21.64 6.14 0.53
N ASN A 95 -21.33 6.17 -0.78
CA ASN A 95 -22.07 6.97 -1.75
C ASN A 95 -23.49 6.45 -2.04
N SER A 96 -23.73 5.16 -1.83
CA SER A 96 -25.03 4.53 -2.12
C SER A 96 -26.10 4.79 -1.06
N GLY A 97 -25.81 5.62 -0.03
CA GLY A 97 -26.75 5.94 1.06
C GLY A 97 -27.08 4.76 1.98
N ARG A 98 -26.52 3.57 1.73
CA ARG A 98 -26.61 2.43 2.65
C ARG A 98 -25.69 2.71 3.83
N SER A 99 -26.27 2.90 5.01
CA SER A 99 -25.56 3.04 6.29
C SER A 99 -24.89 1.73 6.75
N VAL A 100 -24.12 1.08 5.87
CA VAL A 100 -23.38 -0.16 6.19
C VAL A 100 -22.31 0.10 7.27
N PHE A 101 -21.99 1.36 7.54
CA PHE A 101 -21.05 1.82 8.54
C PHE A 101 -21.62 1.91 9.95
N ARG A 102 -22.24 0.83 10.41
CA ARG A 102 -22.48 0.59 11.84
C ARG A 102 -21.49 -0.42 12.43
N TYR A 103 -20.38 -0.66 11.73
CA TYR A 103 -19.28 -1.49 12.20
C TYR A 103 -18.30 -0.68 13.06
N ASN A 104 -17.78 -1.32 14.11
CA ASN A 104 -16.74 -0.77 14.99
C ASN A 104 -15.67 -0.05 14.18
N PHE A 105 -15.44 1.23 14.49
CA PHE A 105 -14.43 2.09 13.86
C PHE A 105 -13.04 1.41 13.76
N VAL A 106 -12.72 0.58 14.76
CA VAL A 106 -11.48 -0.23 14.79
C VAL A 106 -11.42 -1.26 13.67
N ILE A 107 -12.52 -1.97 13.39
CA ILE A 107 -12.58 -2.98 12.31
C ILE A 107 -12.44 -2.27 10.96
N PHE A 108 -13.09 -1.12 10.81
CA PHE A 108 -12.99 -0.33 9.59
C PHE A 108 -11.55 0.15 9.32
N ILE A 109 -10.88 0.73 10.31
CA ILE A 109 -9.47 1.12 10.18
C ILE A 109 -8.58 -0.09 9.91
N SER A 110 -8.82 -1.21 10.59
CA SER A 110 -8.03 -2.44 10.41
C SER A 110 -8.17 -3.01 8.99
N VAL A 111 -9.37 -2.99 8.43
CA VAL A 111 -9.65 -3.49 7.08
C VAL A 111 -9.07 -2.57 6.01
N MET A 112 -9.04 -1.25 6.24
CA MET A 112 -8.46 -0.28 5.31
C MET A 112 -6.92 -0.22 5.38
N THR A 113 -6.37 -0.28 6.59
CA THR A 113 -4.93 -0.06 6.83
C THR A 113 -4.15 -1.38 6.79
N GLY A 114 -4.78 -2.49 7.16
CA GLY A 114 -4.17 -3.82 7.23
C GLY A 114 -3.52 -4.26 5.92
N PRO A 115 -4.20 -4.21 4.77
CA PRO A 115 -3.62 -4.59 3.47
C PRO A 115 -2.42 -3.73 3.08
N ALA A 116 -2.43 -2.43 3.41
CA ALA A 116 -1.33 -1.52 3.14
C ALA A 116 -0.09 -1.84 4.01
N ILE A 117 -0.29 -2.04 5.31
CA ILE A 117 0.81 -2.43 6.22
C ILE A 117 1.37 -3.79 5.82
N PHE A 118 0.50 -4.75 5.50
CA PHE A 118 0.90 -6.08 5.04
C PHE A 118 1.72 -5.99 3.76
N SER A 119 1.26 -5.22 2.76
CA SER A 119 2.03 -4.96 1.54
C SER A 119 3.41 -4.38 1.82
N ALA A 120 3.51 -3.37 2.70
CA ALA A 120 4.78 -2.75 3.06
C ALA A 120 5.76 -3.75 3.70
N ILE A 121 5.29 -4.61 4.61
CA ILE A 121 6.13 -5.64 5.26
C ILE A 121 6.68 -6.62 4.22
N PHE A 122 5.82 -7.08 3.31
CA PHE A 122 6.22 -8.01 2.25
C PHE A 122 7.21 -7.38 1.27
N PHE A 123 7.00 -6.11 0.93
CA PHE A 123 7.94 -5.35 0.11
C PHE A 123 9.32 -5.25 0.76
N VAL A 124 9.39 -4.80 2.02
CA VAL A 124 10.67 -4.67 2.75
C VAL A 124 11.36 -6.02 2.86
N ARG A 125 10.61 -7.10 3.13
CA ARG A 125 11.18 -8.46 3.15
C ARG A 125 11.67 -8.92 1.78
N GLY A 126 10.95 -8.63 0.71
CA GLY A 126 11.35 -8.92 -0.66
C GLY A 126 12.67 -8.20 -1.02
N VAL A 127 12.78 -6.92 -0.69
CA VAL A 127 14.01 -6.13 -0.90
C VAL A 127 15.17 -6.71 -0.09
N PHE A 128 14.96 -7.05 1.17
CA PHE A 128 16.01 -7.62 2.01
C PHE A 128 16.52 -8.96 1.45
N LEU A 129 15.60 -9.84 1.03
CA LEU A 129 15.96 -11.10 0.40
C LEU A 129 16.70 -10.90 -0.92
N ALA A 130 16.27 -9.94 -1.74
CA ALA A 130 16.94 -9.60 -2.99
C ALA A 130 18.38 -9.14 -2.77
N ILE A 131 18.62 -8.29 -1.77
CA ILE A 131 19.97 -7.82 -1.43
C ILE A 131 20.84 -8.99 -0.93
N THR A 132 20.31 -9.82 -0.01
CA THR A 132 21.05 -10.98 0.51
C THR A 132 21.23 -12.13 -0.49
N ALA A 133 20.59 -12.05 -1.66
CA ALA A 133 20.77 -13.00 -2.75
C ALA A 133 22.05 -12.74 -3.54
N ILE A 134 22.59 -11.52 -3.47
CA ILE A 134 23.85 -11.12 -4.08
C ILE A 134 24.95 -11.42 -3.06
N GLN A 135 25.79 -12.40 -3.35
CA GLN A 135 26.97 -12.70 -2.54
C GLN A 135 28.20 -12.25 -3.32
N VAL A 136 28.97 -11.34 -2.71
CA VAL A 136 30.30 -10.99 -3.19
C VAL A 136 31.26 -12.01 -2.59
N PRO A 137 32.09 -12.71 -3.39
CA PRO A 137 33.07 -13.66 -2.89
C PRO A 137 34.13 -13.01 -1.99
#